data_AF-A0AAD6F2V4-F1
#
_entry.id   AF-A0AAD6F2V4-F1
#
_cell.length_a   1.000
_cell.length_b   1.000
_cell.length_c   1.000
_cell.angle_alpha   90.00
_cell.angle_beta   90.00
_cell.angle_gamma   90.00
#
_symmetry.space_group_name_H-M   'P 1'
#
loop_
_entity.id
_entity.type
_entity.pdbx_description
1 polymer ?
#
loop_
_entity_poly.entity_id
_entity_poly.type
_entity_poly.pdbx_seq_one_letter_code
_entity_poly.pdbx_strand_id
1 'polypeptide(L)'
;MAYAPMTVIGGGGGTAFSFTGEKNGATLQKLGVWVEGWQVKSVKAWLTDGTNNVFGNPGGNYHEYAFNPGECFTSLSLWGNGAGTRLGAIKFKTNRPGEFFAKMTSWGLKQEYPMDVGSGICLGVVGKCGSDIDNMGFVFLNAVKSTVLMDVNYPTMHQVVPQVTVEEIKSITYSNDTSVPQEHTIESSKKITKMSSWTVTNSMEATLSMEVSAGIPEVMEVSTGFSFTMGTESSYHLENTEERMETMTFPINVPAGKKVEAEFTIGRATTDLPYTGTVKITCQNDSVLQYETSGVYKGLSYTSIKANVKEI
;
A
#
# COMPACT_ATOMS: atom_id res chain seq x y z
N MET A 1 18.14 -2.49 15.49
CA MET A 1 16.88 -3.19 15.16
C MET A 1 15.92 -2.18 14.54
N ALA A 2 15.00 -2.61 13.67
CA ALA A 2 13.97 -1.76 13.06
C ALA A 2 12.97 -1.17 14.06
N TYR A 3 12.98 -1.65 15.31
CA TYR A 3 12.03 -1.27 16.33
C TYR A 3 12.59 -0.25 17.31
N ALA A 4 11.71 0.64 17.80
CA ALA A 4 12.02 1.54 18.90
C ALA A 4 12.39 0.73 20.16
N PRO A 5 13.13 1.32 21.13
CA PRO A 5 13.45 0.65 22.38
C PRO A 5 12.21 0.07 23.07
N MET A 6 12.08 -1.25 23.03
CA MET A 6 10.92 -1.95 23.58
C MET A 6 11.11 -2.17 25.07
N THR A 7 10.21 -1.60 25.87
CA THR A 7 10.19 -1.80 27.33
C THR A 7 8.89 -2.48 27.74
N VAL A 8 8.99 -3.57 28.51
CA VAL A 8 7.84 -4.24 29.13
C VAL A 8 7.72 -3.80 30.58
N ILE A 9 6.51 -3.50 31.03
CA ILE A 9 6.24 -3.04 32.40
C ILE A 9 5.32 -4.03 33.11
N GLY A 10 5.70 -4.43 34.33
CA GLY A 10 4.94 -5.36 35.17
C GLY A 10 5.83 -6.26 36.02
N GLY A 11 5.36 -7.47 36.32
CA GLY A 11 6.09 -8.49 37.09
C GLY A 11 6.68 -9.63 36.27
N GLY A 12 7.39 -10.54 36.95
CA GLY A 12 8.11 -11.66 36.31
C GLY A 12 7.28 -12.94 36.05
N GLY A 13 6.03 -12.99 36.51
CA GLY A 13 5.16 -14.15 36.40
C GLY A 13 4.66 -14.44 34.98
N GLY A 14 3.68 -15.34 34.87
CA GLY A 14 2.99 -15.66 33.62
C GLY A 14 3.81 -16.39 32.56
N THR A 15 3.14 -16.72 31.46
CA THR A 15 3.72 -17.32 30.25
C THR A 15 3.94 -16.22 29.21
N ALA A 16 5.06 -16.27 28.50
CA ALA A 16 5.39 -15.29 27.48
C ALA A 16 4.44 -15.36 26.28
N PHE A 17 4.11 -14.19 25.73
CA PHE A 17 3.39 -14.05 24.47
C PHE A 17 4.04 -12.97 23.60
N SER A 18 3.89 -13.15 22.28
CA SER A 18 4.25 -12.16 21.27
C SER A 18 3.19 -12.16 20.19
N PHE A 19 2.57 -11.00 19.96
CA PHE A 19 1.51 -10.83 18.97
C PHE A 19 1.76 -9.55 18.18
N THR A 20 2.49 -9.73 17.07
CA THR A 20 3.05 -8.65 16.27
C THR A 20 2.86 -8.94 14.79
N GLY A 21 2.74 -7.88 13.98
CA GLY A 21 2.75 -7.95 12.51
C GLY A 21 4.14 -7.82 11.89
N GLU A 22 5.20 -8.15 12.62
CA GLU A 22 6.60 -8.01 12.13
C GLU A 22 6.86 -8.81 10.85
N LYS A 23 6.09 -9.88 10.61
CA LYS A 23 6.28 -10.77 9.45
C LYS A 23 5.57 -10.29 8.17
N ASN A 24 4.60 -9.40 8.29
CA ASN A 24 3.71 -9.00 7.18
C ASN A 24 3.34 -7.50 7.20
N GLY A 25 3.95 -6.73 8.08
CA GLY A 25 3.67 -5.30 8.26
C GLY A 25 2.33 -4.97 8.89
N ALA A 26 1.58 -5.96 9.43
CA ALA A 26 0.33 -5.67 10.10
C ALA A 26 0.54 -4.78 11.33
N THR A 27 -0.37 -3.84 11.53
CA THR A 27 -0.31 -2.86 12.63
C THR A 27 -1.48 -3.03 13.58
N LEU A 28 -1.37 -2.50 14.80
CA LEU A 28 -2.42 -2.55 15.80
C LEU A 28 -3.64 -1.73 15.32
N GLN A 29 -4.72 -2.43 14.99
CA GLN A 29 -5.97 -1.84 14.51
C GLN A 29 -6.92 -1.51 15.66
N LYS A 30 -6.92 -2.33 16.71
CA LYS A 30 -7.80 -2.15 17.87
C LYS A 30 -7.18 -2.74 19.14
N LEU A 31 -7.48 -2.11 20.27
CA LEU A 31 -7.06 -2.57 21.59
C LEU A 31 -8.26 -2.57 22.55
N GLY A 32 -8.49 -3.71 23.17
CA GLY A 32 -9.48 -3.92 24.23
C GLY A 32 -8.76 -4.25 25.52
N VAL A 33 -9.11 -3.59 26.62
CA VAL A 33 -8.42 -3.73 27.91
C VAL A 33 -9.46 -3.91 29.01
N TRP A 34 -9.29 -5.00 29.77
CA TRP A 34 -10.04 -5.25 30.99
C TRP A 34 -9.20 -4.85 32.20
N VAL A 35 -9.82 -4.20 33.18
CA VAL A 35 -9.16 -3.75 34.42
C VAL A 35 -9.96 -4.13 35.66
N GLU A 36 -9.25 -4.47 36.73
CA GLU A 36 -9.80 -4.78 38.05
C GLU A 36 -9.05 -4.00 39.15
N GLY A 37 -9.26 -4.37 40.41
CA GLY A 37 -8.83 -3.58 41.57
C GLY A 37 -7.34 -3.25 41.60
N TRP A 38 -6.47 -4.15 41.16
CA TRP A 38 -5.02 -4.00 41.32
C TRP A 38 -4.21 -4.37 40.07
N GLN A 39 -4.87 -4.58 38.92
CA GLN A 39 -4.22 -5.06 37.71
C GLN A 39 -4.99 -4.73 36.43
N VAL A 40 -4.25 -4.72 35.31
CA VAL A 40 -4.81 -4.99 33.98
C VAL A 40 -5.09 -6.48 33.91
N LYS A 41 -6.38 -6.80 33.74
CA LYS A 41 -6.91 -8.15 33.85
C LYS A 41 -6.75 -8.95 32.57
N SER A 42 -7.03 -8.33 31.43
CA SER A 42 -6.87 -8.96 30.12
C SER A 42 -6.68 -7.90 29.05
N VAL A 43 -6.05 -8.27 27.94
CA VAL A 43 -5.90 -7.45 26.74
C VAL A 43 -6.32 -8.26 25.53
N LYS A 44 -7.20 -7.70 24.70
CA LYS A 44 -7.50 -8.20 23.36
C LYS A 44 -6.91 -7.24 22.34
N ALA A 45 -6.11 -7.76 21.42
CA ALA A 45 -5.50 -6.98 20.35
C ALA A 45 -6.00 -7.50 19.00
N TRP A 46 -6.24 -6.59 18.07
CA TRP A 46 -6.55 -6.87 16.67
C TRP A 46 -5.51 -6.20 15.79
N LEU A 47 -4.99 -6.93 14.80
CA LEU A 47 -4.07 -6.40 13.81
C LEU A 47 -4.80 -6.12 12.48
N THR A 48 -4.22 -5.28 11.63
CA THR A 48 -4.80 -4.91 10.33
C THR A 48 -4.93 -6.06 9.33
N ASP A 49 -4.25 -7.20 9.56
CA ASP A 49 -4.41 -8.42 8.77
C ASP A 49 -5.64 -9.28 9.18
N GLY A 50 -6.46 -8.77 10.11
CA GLY A 50 -7.66 -9.44 10.60
C GLY A 50 -7.41 -10.43 11.74
N THR A 51 -6.14 -10.71 12.08
CA THR A 51 -5.82 -11.56 13.24
C THR A 51 -6.18 -10.84 14.54
N ASN A 52 -6.59 -11.62 15.54
CA ASN A 52 -6.83 -11.10 16.88
C ASN A 52 -6.59 -12.17 17.94
N ASN A 53 -6.20 -11.74 19.14
CA ASN A 53 -5.94 -12.65 20.25
C ASN A 53 -6.24 -11.98 21.60
N VAL A 54 -6.51 -12.81 22.62
CA VAL A 54 -6.79 -12.40 24.00
C VAL A 54 -5.70 -12.94 24.92
N PHE A 55 -5.16 -12.07 25.77
CA PHE A 55 -4.15 -12.40 26.78
C PHE A 55 -4.71 -12.14 28.17
N GLY A 56 -4.45 -13.02 29.14
CA GLY A 56 -5.12 -12.99 30.43
C GLY A 56 -6.57 -13.51 30.37
N ASN A 57 -7.28 -13.46 31.50
CA ASN A 57 -8.68 -13.90 31.58
C ASN A 57 -9.59 -12.67 31.71
N PRO A 58 -10.45 -12.36 30.71
CA PRO A 58 -11.35 -11.20 30.77
C PRO A 58 -12.18 -11.16 32.06
N GLY A 59 -12.27 -9.99 32.67
CA GLY A 59 -12.98 -9.76 33.93
C GLY A 59 -12.93 -8.28 34.32
N GLY A 60 -13.97 -7.78 34.98
CA GLY A 60 -14.05 -6.38 35.38
C GLY A 60 -14.40 -5.41 34.23
N ASN A 61 -13.94 -4.15 34.36
CA ASN A 61 -14.33 -3.06 33.48
C ASN A 61 -13.61 -3.14 32.14
N TYR A 62 -14.36 -3.00 31.04
CA TYR A 62 -13.82 -3.02 29.68
C TYR A 62 -13.66 -1.62 29.10
N HIS A 63 -12.52 -1.39 28.46
CA HIS A 63 -12.22 -0.19 27.67
C HIS A 63 -11.74 -0.62 26.29
N GLU A 64 -12.14 0.09 25.24
CA GLU A 64 -11.71 -0.19 23.87
C GLU A 64 -11.23 1.08 23.18
N TYR A 65 -10.26 0.93 22.29
CA TYR A 65 -9.83 1.95 21.35
C TYR A 65 -9.63 1.35 19.96
N ALA A 66 -10.31 1.88 18.97
CA ALA A 66 -10.15 1.52 17.57
C ALA A 66 -9.39 2.64 16.83
N PHE A 67 -8.30 2.28 16.16
CA PHE A 67 -7.48 3.21 15.41
C PHE A 67 -8.08 3.43 14.02
N ASN A 68 -8.19 4.68 13.60
CA ASN A 68 -8.52 4.99 12.21
C ASN A 68 -7.31 4.68 11.30
N PRO A 69 -7.53 4.40 10.00
CA PRO A 69 -6.43 4.32 9.04
C PRO A 69 -5.53 5.58 9.10
N GLY A 70 -4.22 5.41 9.22
CA GLY A 70 -3.24 6.49 9.37
C GLY A 70 -3.09 7.06 10.79
N GLU A 71 -3.86 6.58 11.76
CA GLU A 71 -3.77 7.01 13.16
C GLU A 71 -2.59 6.35 13.86
N CYS A 72 -1.69 7.16 14.41
CA CYS A 72 -0.45 6.71 15.05
C CYS A 72 -0.38 7.19 16.49
N PHE A 73 0.39 6.48 17.32
CA PHE A 73 0.70 6.91 18.68
C PHE A 73 1.59 8.16 18.65
N THR A 74 1.25 9.15 19.49
CA THR A 74 2.12 10.31 19.77
C THR A 74 2.75 10.23 21.15
N SER A 75 2.13 9.48 22.06
CA SER A 75 2.71 9.12 23.35
C SER A 75 2.12 7.83 23.89
N LEU A 76 2.90 7.13 24.69
CA LEU A 76 2.48 5.96 25.46
C LEU A 76 3.12 6.04 26.84
N SER A 77 2.33 5.77 27.87
CA SER A 77 2.80 5.57 29.23
C SER A 77 2.22 4.28 29.78
N LEU A 78 3.05 3.53 30.49
CA LEU A 78 2.66 2.33 31.21
C LEU A 78 2.93 2.51 32.69
N TRP A 79 2.16 1.78 33.51
CA TRP A 79 2.38 1.69 34.95
C TRP A 79 2.37 0.24 35.36
N GLY A 80 3.28 -0.13 36.27
CA GLY A 80 3.08 -1.33 37.06
C GLY A 80 1.97 -1.09 38.10
N ASN A 81 1.49 -2.17 38.72
CA ASN A 81 0.52 -2.07 39.82
C ASN A 81 1.10 -1.48 41.13
N GLY A 82 2.38 -1.09 41.15
CA GLY A 82 3.05 -0.52 42.32
C GLY A 82 3.60 -1.53 43.33
N ALA A 83 3.35 -2.83 43.13
CA ALA A 83 4.05 -3.94 43.80
C ALA A 83 5.07 -4.64 42.88
N GLY A 84 5.11 -4.29 41.60
CA GLY A 84 6.01 -4.91 40.62
C GLY A 84 5.60 -6.32 40.22
N THR A 85 4.31 -6.66 40.32
CA THR A 85 3.80 -8.02 40.04
C THR A 85 2.88 -8.09 38.84
N ARG A 86 2.24 -6.98 38.44
CA ARG A 86 1.33 -6.88 37.29
C ARG A 86 1.51 -5.56 36.57
N LEU A 87 1.04 -5.51 35.33
CA LEU A 87 0.70 -4.25 34.66
C LEU A 87 -0.52 -3.63 35.36
N GLY A 88 -0.47 -2.32 35.62
CA GLY A 88 -1.48 -1.56 36.36
C GLY A 88 -2.26 -0.54 35.54
N ALA A 89 -1.66 0.03 34.49
CA ALA A 89 -2.36 0.93 33.58
C ALA A 89 -1.67 1.07 32.22
N ILE A 90 -2.47 1.47 31.23
CA ILE A 90 -2.06 1.81 29.86
C ILE A 90 -2.70 3.15 29.52
N LYS A 91 -1.87 4.13 29.16
CA LYS A 91 -2.32 5.44 28.66
C LYS A 91 -1.63 5.77 27.36
N PHE A 92 -2.37 6.21 26.35
CA PHE A 92 -1.76 6.73 25.14
C PHE A 92 -2.57 7.86 24.51
N LYS A 93 -1.88 8.62 23.66
CA LYS A 93 -2.48 9.62 22.77
C LYS A 93 -2.10 9.31 21.34
N THR A 94 -2.92 9.78 20.40
CA THR A 94 -2.66 9.60 18.98
C THR A 94 -2.34 10.93 18.28
N ASN A 95 -2.03 10.87 16.98
CA ASN A 95 -1.88 12.04 16.10
C ASN A 95 -3.23 12.62 15.66
N ARG A 96 -4.32 12.07 16.18
CA ARG A 96 -5.70 12.57 16.08
C ARG A 96 -6.16 13.01 17.49
N PRO A 97 -7.32 13.66 17.65
CA PRO A 97 -7.83 14.06 18.98
C PRO A 97 -8.29 12.86 19.85
N GLY A 98 -7.52 11.77 19.84
CA GLY A 98 -7.77 10.53 20.57
C GLY A 98 -6.88 10.39 21.80
N GLU A 99 -7.50 10.04 22.93
CA GLU A 99 -6.83 9.67 24.17
C GLU A 99 -7.48 8.39 24.72
N PHE A 100 -6.64 7.44 25.13
CA PHE A 100 -7.08 6.22 25.78
C PHE A 100 -6.42 6.09 27.14
N PHE A 101 -7.18 5.72 28.17
CA PHE A 101 -6.64 5.45 29.49
C PHE A 101 -7.42 4.35 30.20
N ALA A 102 -6.82 3.17 30.34
CA ALA A 102 -7.32 2.07 31.14
C ALA A 102 -6.39 1.85 32.34
N LYS A 103 -6.96 1.79 33.55
CA LYS A 103 -6.19 1.64 34.80
C LYS A 103 -6.92 0.77 35.81
N MET A 104 -6.15 0.16 36.70
CA MET A 104 -6.67 -0.53 37.88
C MET A 104 -7.59 0.37 38.73
N THR A 105 -8.61 -0.22 39.34
CA THR A 105 -9.74 0.53 39.91
C THR A 105 -9.66 0.78 41.41
N SER A 106 -8.81 0.06 42.15
CA SER A 106 -8.69 0.20 43.60
C SER A 106 -7.32 0.71 44.04
N TRP A 107 -6.23 0.17 43.49
CA TRP A 107 -4.88 0.61 43.85
C TRP A 107 -4.49 1.89 43.11
N GLY A 108 -3.80 2.80 43.80
CA GLY A 108 -3.32 4.05 43.20
C GLY A 108 -2.11 3.84 42.29
N LEU A 109 -2.06 4.59 41.17
CA LEU A 109 -0.89 4.59 40.29
C LEU A 109 0.32 5.21 41.00
N LYS A 110 1.49 4.59 40.80
CA LYS A 110 2.77 5.06 41.34
C LYS A 110 3.65 5.62 40.21
N GLN A 111 4.79 4.99 39.95
CA GLN A 111 5.73 5.41 38.92
C GLN A 111 5.12 5.23 37.53
N GLU A 112 5.06 6.34 36.79
CA GLU A 112 4.80 6.37 35.36
C GLU A 112 6.07 5.99 34.59
N TYR A 113 5.92 5.18 33.56
CA TYR A 113 6.97 4.86 32.61
C TYR A 113 6.54 5.37 31.23
N PRO A 114 6.98 6.57 30.82
CA PRO A 114 6.83 7.05 29.45
C PRO A 114 7.65 6.18 28.50
N MET A 115 7.07 5.85 27.35
CA MET A 115 7.68 4.98 26.34
C MET A 115 8.09 5.81 25.12
N ASP A 116 9.23 5.45 24.53
CA ASP A 116 9.59 5.93 23.20
C ASP A 116 8.74 5.18 22.15
N VAL A 117 7.86 5.93 21.47
CA VAL A 117 6.95 5.37 20.45
C VAL A 117 7.58 5.34 19.06
N GLY A 118 8.83 5.81 18.88
CA GLY A 118 9.50 5.85 17.58
C GLY A 118 8.69 6.59 16.52
N SER A 119 8.28 5.88 15.46
CA SER A 119 7.39 6.42 14.42
C SER A 119 5.93 6.60 14.86
N GLY A 120 5.54 6.03 16.00
CA GLY A 120 4.14 5.92 16.43
C GLY A 120 3.38 4.73 15.82
N ILE A 121 4.00 4.01 14.87
CA ILE A 121 3.41 2.84 14.20
C ILE A 121 3.59 1.61 15.08
N CYS A 122 2.50 1.16 15.69
CA CYS A 122 2.48 0.00 16.58
C CYS A 122 2.27 -1.29 15.78
N LEU A 123 3.23 -2.21 15.80
CA LEU A 123 3.14 -3.53 15.19
C LEU A 123 2.40 -4.55 16.06
N GLY A 124 2.17 -4.24 17.34
CA GLY A 124 1.44 -5.12 18.25
C GLY A 124 1.96 -5.08 19.68
N VAL A 125 1.76 -6.17 20.42
CA VAL A 125 2.06 -6.27 21.85
C VAL A 125 2.86 -7.53 22.17
N VAL A 126 3.72 -7.41 23.19
CA VAL A 126 4.48 -8.54 23.75
C VAL A 126 4.41 -8.48 25.26
N GLY A 127 4.61 -9.62 25.93
CA GLY A 127 4.62 -9.63 27.39
C GLY A 127 4.53 -11.01 27.98
N LYS A 128 4.00 -11.07 29.20
CA LYS A 128 3.68 -12.32 29.90
C LYS A 128 2.30 -12.24 30.52
N CYS A 129 1.54 -13.33 30.45
CA CYS A 129 0.22 -13.41 31.06
C CYS A 129 -0.06 -14.78 31.67
N GLY A 130 -0.98 -14.79 32.64
CA GLY A 130 -1.61 -15.98 33.20
C GLY A 130 -3.11 -15.71 33.35
N SER A 131 -3.59 -15.64 34.59
CA SER A 131 -4.95 -15.15 34.85
C SER A 131 -5.10 -13.64 34.62
N ASP A 132 -4.00 -12.89 34.70
CA ASP A 132 -3.93 -11.45 34.48
C ASP A 132 -2.78 -11.11 33.51
N ILE A 133 -2.58 -9.83 33.21
CA ILE A 133 -1.38 -9.37 32.51
C ILE A 133 -0.24 -9.15 33.52
N ASP A 134 0.72 -10.08 33.53
CA ASP A 134 1.91 -10.00 34.39
C ASP A 134 2.79 -8.84 33.97
N ASN A 135 3.11 -8.74 32.69
CA ASN A 135 3.76 -7.57 32.09
C ASN A 135 3.35 -7.44 30.63
N MET A 136 3.50 -6.22 30.08
CA MET A 136 3.29 -5.98 28.66
C MET A 136 4.12 -4.78 28.18
N GLY A 137 4.47 -4.81 26.91
CA GLY A 137 5.02 -3.70 26.15
C GLY A 137 4.40 -3.65 24.75
N PHE A 138 4.59 -2.52 24.07
CA PHE A 138 4.14 -2.29 22.71
C PHE A 138 5.35 -2.27 21.78
N VAL A 139 5.20 -2.87 20.60
CA VAL A 139 6.28 -2.93 19.60
C VAL A 139 6.06 -1.82 18.59
N PHE A 140 6.92 -0.81 18.60
CA PHE A 140 6.86 0.29 17.64
C PHE A 140 7.97 0.18 16.61
N LEU A 141 7.64 0.53 15.37
CA LEU A 141 8.66 0.78 14.35
C LEU A 141 9.44 2.05 14.69
N ASN A 142 10.76 2.04 14.51
CA ASN A 142 11.57 3.26 14.59
C ASN A 142 11.10 4.31 13.60
N ALA A 143 11.50 5.57 13.82
CA ALA A 143 11.27 6.65 12.87
C ALA A 143 11.66 6.21 11.44
N VAL A 144 10.72 6.35 10.50
CA VAL A 144 10.87 5.87 9.13
C VAL A 144 11.62 6.90 8.30
N LYS A 145 12.53 6.41 7.47
CA LYS A 145 13.30 7.18 6.48
C LYS A 145 12.70 7.02 5.08
N SER A 146 12.38 5.80 4.68
CA SER A 146 11.73 5.50 3.40
C SER A 146 10.94 4.19 3.46
N THR A 147 9.95 4.07 2.57
CA THR A 147 9.17 2.85 2.36
C THR A 147 9.04 2.60 0.88
N VAL A 148 9.51 1.45 0.41
CA VAL A 148 9.54 1.11 -1.01
C VAL A 148 8.94 -0.28 -1.24
N LEU A 149 7.98 -0.38 -2.14
CA LEU A 149 7.54 -1.64 -2.74
C LEU A 149 8.48 -1.95 -3.92
N MET A 150 9.23 -3.03 -3.84
CA MET A 150 10.19 -3.47 -4.85
C MET A 150 9.96 -4.93 -5.25
N ASP A 151 10.79 -5.44 -6.16
CA ASP A 151 10.72 -6.83 -6.63
C ASP A 151 9.32 -7.21 -7.13
N VAL A 152 8.63 -6.24 -7.77
CA VAL A 152 7.26 -6.40 -8.24
C VAL A 152 7.20 -7.34 -9.43
N ASN A 153 6.33 -8.35 -9.34
CA ASN A 153 6.13 -9.36 -10.37
C ASN A 153 4.63 -9.57 -10.65
N TYR A 154 4.29 -9.80 -11.92
CA TYR A 154 2.93 -10.00 -12.41
C TYR A 154 2.76 -11.43 -12.92
N PRO A 155 2.48 -12.41 -12.04
CA PRO A 155 2.61 -13.84 -12.36
C PRO A 155 1.69 -14.32 -13.48
N THR A 156 0.54 -13.67 -13.69
CA THR A 156 -0.45 -14.07 -14.70
C THR A 156 -0.40 -13.22 -15.97
N MET A 157 0.51 -12.24 -16.08
CA MET A 157 0.55 -11.28 -17.20
C MET A 157 0.59 -11.98 -18.56
N HIS A 158 1.39 -13.03 -18.70
CA HIS A 158 1.54 -13.77 -19.96
C HIS A 158 0.34 -14.67 -20.31
N GLN A 159 -0.60 -14.85 -19.39
CA GLN A 159 -1.79 -15.69 -19.58
C GLN A 159 -3.03 -14.87 -19.95
N VAL A 160 -2.95 -13.54 -19.82
CA VAL A 160 -4.07 -12.63 -20.04
C VAL A 160 -3.90 -11.90 -21.37
N VAL A 161 -4.93 -11.94 -22.21
CA VAL A 161 -5.01 -11.11 -23.42
C VAL A 161 -5.62 -9.75 -23.03
N PRO A 162 -4.93 -8.62 -23.26
CA PRO A 162 -5.46 -7.30 -22.96
C PRO A 162 -6.75 -7.01 -23.72
N GLN A 163 -7.74 -6.46 -23.03
CA GLN A 163 -8.97 -5.95 -23.65
C GLN A 163 -8.70 -4.53 -24.16
N VAL A 164 -8.60 -4.40 -25.48
CA VAL A 164 -8.26 -3.13 -26.14
C VAL A 164 -9.48 -2.55 -26.84
N THR A 165 -9.88 -1.34 -26.45
CA THR A 165 -10.86 -0.54 -27.16
C THR A 165 -10.14 0.37 -28.14
N VAL A 166 -10.46 0.24 -29.43
CA VAL A 166 -9.91 1.12 -30.47
C VAL A 166 -10.67 2.45 -30.44
N GLU A 167 -9.92 3.55 -30.39
CA GLU A 167 -10.45 4.91 -30.43
C GLU A 167 -9.98 5.59 -31.71
N GLU A 168 -10.93 6.11 -32.49
CA GLU A 168 -10.63 6.98 -33.63
C GLU A 168 -10.06 8.32 -33.13
N ILE A 169 -9.00 8.78 -33.79
CA ILE A 169 -8.39 10.09 -33.56
C ILE A 169 -8.81 11.05 -34.66
N LYS A 170 -8.68 10.60 -35.91
CA LYS A 170 -8.85 11.42 -37.11
C LYS A 170 -9.07 10.53 -38.33
N SER A 171 -9.99 10.92 -39.21
CA SER A 171 -10.11 10.36 -40.57
C SER A 171 -9.98 11.49 -41.59
N ILE A 172 -9.21 11.26 -42.67
CA ILE A 172 -9.00 12.21 -43.77
C ILE A 172 -9.05 11.47 -45.10
N THR A 173 -9.68 12.08 -46.10
CA THR A 173 -9.64 11.61 -47.50
C THR A 173 -8.88 12.59 -48.38
N TYR A 174 -7.96 12.09 -49.20
CA TYR A 174 -7.31 12.84 -50.28
C TYR A 174 -7.80 12.35 -51.64
N SER A 175 -7.96 13.27 -52.60
CA SER A 175 -8.29 12.97 -54.00
C SER A 175 -7.18 13.52 -54.88
N ASN A 176 -6.66 12.68 -55.77
CA ASN A 176 -5.70 13.10 -56.78
C ASN A 176 -6.32 12.96 -58.17
N ASP A 177 -6.84 14.06 -58.69
CA ASP A 177 -7.46 14.10 -60.02
C ASP A 177 -6.42 14.37 -61.14
N THR A 178 -5.13 14.34 -60.81
CA THR A 178 -4.04 14.56 -61.76
C THR A 178 -3.53 13.25 -62.35
N SER A 179 -2.69 13.34 -63.38
CA SER A 179 -2.08 12.19 -64.06
C SER A 179 -0.80 11.68 -63.40
N VAL A 180 -0.35 12.29 -62.29
CA VAL A 180 0.87 11.91 -61.58
C VAL A 180 0.59 11.67 -60.08
N PRO A 181 1.29 10.75 -59.41
CA PRO A 181 1.12 10.55 -57.96
C PRO A 181 1.42 11.81 -57.15
N GLN A 182 0.71 11.98 -56.02
CA GLN A 182 0.90 13.09 -55.08
C GLN A 182 1.31 12.57 -53.71
N GLU A 183 2.24 13.26 -53.04
CA GLU A 183 2.65 12.96 -51.67
C GLU A 183 2.13 14.02 -50.70
N HIS A 184 1.60 13.55 -49.57
CA HIS A 184 1.16 14.37 -48.45
C HIS A 184 1.75 13.85 -47.15
N THR A 185 1.89 14.73 -46.16
CA THR A 185 2.27 14.34 -44.80
C THR A 185 1.14 14.71 -43.87
N ILE A 186 0.61 13.74 -43.13
CA ILE A 186 -0.36 13.99 -42.07
C ILE A 186 0.36 13.98 -40.73
N GLU A 187 0.05 15.00 -39.92
CA GLU A 187 0.33 14.99 -38.49
C GLU A 187 -0.98 14.75 -37.71
N SER A 188 -0.90 13.85 -36.74
CA SER A 188 -1.97 13.50 -35.82
C SER A 188 -1.46 13.51 -34.40
N SER A 189 -2.30 13.94 -33.46
CA SER A 189 -1.96 13.92 -32.04
C SER A 189 -3.18 13.67 -31.15
N LYS A 190 -2.92 13.11 -29.98
CA LYS A 190 -3.95 12.85 -28.97
C LYS A 190 -3.38 12.94 -27.56
N LYS A 191 -4.06 13.69 -26.70
CA LYS A 191 -3.81 13.66 -25.26
C LYS A 191 -4.26 12.31 -24.71
N ILE A 192 -3.36 11.60 -24.04
CA ILE A 192 -3.68 10.36 -23.33
C ILE A 192 -3.37 10.51 -21.84
N THR A 193 -4.07 9.71 -21.03
CA THR A 193 -3.90 9.67 -19.58
C THR A 193 -3.62 8.24 -19.16
N LYS A 194 -2.35 7.95 -18.84
CA LYS A 194 -1.94 6.66 -18.29
C LYS A 194 -2.17 6.64 -16.78
N MET A 195 -2.58 5.49 -16.26
CA MET A 195 -2.79 5.30 -14.82
C MET A 195 -2.10 4.03 -14.35
N SER A 196 -1.64 4.03 -13.11
CA SER A 196 -1.07 2.85 -12.44
C SER A 196 -1.41 2.89 -10.96
N SER A 197 -1.84 1.76 -10.42
CA SER A 197 -2.24 1.62 -9.01
C SER A 197 -1.88 0.23 -8.49
N TRP A 198 -1.25 0.16 -7.32
CA TRP A 198 -0.96 -1.09 -6.61
C TRP A 198 -1.69 -1.10 -5.27
N THR A 199 -2.56 -2.09 -5.04
CA THR A 199 -3.22 -2.23 -3.73
C THR A 199 -2.29 -2.83 -2.70
N VAL A 200 -2.35 -2.38 -1.45
CA VAL A 200 -1.61 -2.96 -0.31
C VAL A 200 -2.62 -3.47 0.73
N THR A 201 -2.42 -4.67 1.29
CA THR A 201 -3.45 -5.38 2.05
C THR A 201 -3.50 -5.07 3.55
N ASN A 202 -2.43 -4.50 4.13
CA ASN A 202 -2.29 -4.31 5.57
C ASN A 202 -2.58 -2.86 6.04
N SER A 203 -3.11 -2.01 5.15
CA SER A 203 -3.45 -0.59 5.38
C SER A 203 -2.27 0.31 5.76
N MET A 204 -1.03 -0.14 5.52
CA MET A 204 0.16 0.61 5.87
C MET A 204 0.35 1.86 5.00
N GLU A 205 -0.25 1.88 3.80
CA GLU A 205 -0.32 3.02 2.89
C GLU A 205 -1.05 4.23 3.48
N ALA A 206 -1.94 4.02 4.46
CA ALA A 206 -2.61 5.11 5.15
C ALA A 206 -1.68 5.87 6.12
N THR A 207 -0.58 5.24 6.51
CA THR A 207 0.35 5.75 7.52
C THR A 207 1.71 6.13 6.93
N LEU A 208 2.13 5.46 5.86
CA LEU A 208 3.42 5.64 5.22
C LEU A 208 3.26 6.13 3.78
N SER A 209 4.08 7.11 3.39
CA SER A 209 4.28 7.45 1.98
C SER A 209 5.12 6.36 1.34
N MET A 210 4.48 5.50 0.55
CA MET A 210 5.13 4.38 -0.14
C MET A 210 5.49 4.78 -1.57
N GLU A 211 6.75 4.53 -1.94
CA GLU A 211 7.20 4.52 -3.33
C GLU A 211 7.15 3.09 -3.89
N VAL A 212 7.04 2.97 -5.21
CA VAL A 212 7.00 1.70 -5.94
C VAL A 212 8.14 1.70 -6.95
N SER A 213 9.07 0.76 -6.83
CA SER A 213 10.11 0.46 -7.82
C SER A 213 9.66 -0.74 -8.63
N ALA A 214 9.15 -0.52 -9.84
CA ALA A 214 8.58 -1.57 -10.67
C ALA A 214 8.59 -1.19 -12.15
N GLY A 215 8.53 -2.19 -13.03
CA GLY A 215 8.08 -2.01 -14.41
C GLY A 215 6.54 -1.96 -14.46
N ILE A 216 5.98 -1.12 -15.32
CA ILE A 216 4.53 -1.05 -15.54
C ILE A 216 4.15 -1.93 -16.74
N PRO A 217 3.10 -2.78 -16.64
CA PRO A 217 2.55 -3.49 -17.79
C PRO A 217 2.04 -2.52 -18.87
N GLU A 218 2.60 -2.62 -20.07
CA GLU A 218 2.20 -1.88 -21.26
C GLU A 218 1.53 -2.82 -22.28
N VAL A 219 0.75 -2.27 -23.20
CA VAL A 219 0.08 -3.05 -24.26
C VAL A 219 0.72 -2.77 -25.60
N MET A 220 1.05 -3.86 -26.31
CA MET A 220 1.58 -3.81 -27.67
C MET A 220 0.72 -4.63 -28.63
N GLU A 221 0.67 -4.21 -29.89
CA GLU A 221 0.10 -5.00 -30.99
C GLU A 221 1.14 -6.01 -31.50
N VAL A 222 0.72 -7.26 -31.67
CA VAL A 222 1.49 -8.38 -32.23
C VAL A 222 0.71 -9.02 -33.37
N SER A 223 1.33 -9.90 -34.16
CA SER A 223 0.68 -10.53 -35.32
C SER A 223 -0.59 -11.31 -34.99
N THR A 224 -0.73 -11.79 -33.74
CA THR A 224 -1.89 -12.53 -33.25
C THR A 224 -2.91 -11.68 -32.48
N GLY A 225 -2.75 -10.35 -32.43
CA GLY A 225 -3.63 -9.44 -31.70
C GLY A 225 -2.86 -8.51 -30.76
N PHE A 226 -3.20 -8.51 -29.48
CA PHE A 226 -2.53 -7.67 -28.47
C PHE A 226 -1.93 -8.52 -27.36
N SER A 227 -0.80 -8.07 -26.80
CA SER A 227 -0.14 -8.69 -25.66
C SER A 227 0.38 -7.66 -24.67
N PHE A 228 0.52 -8.06 -23.42
CA PHE A 228 1.23 -7.25 -22.43
C PHE A 228 2.75 -7.39 -22.56
N THR A 229 3.46 -6.30 -22.34
CA THR A 229 4.91 -6.25 -22.15
C THR A 229 5.27 -5.50 -20.89
N MET A 230 6.43 -5.78 -20.33
CA MET A 230 6.93 -5.04 -19.17
C MET A 230 7.63 -3.76 -19.61
N GLY A 231 7.23 -2.63 -19.05
CA GLY A 231 7.96 -1.38 -19.17
C GLY A 231 9.29 -1.40 -18.40
N THR A 232 10.12 -0.37 -18.62
CA THR A 232 11.35 -0.19 -17.85
C THR A 232 11.04 0.08 -16.39
N GLU A 233 11.87 -0.47 -15.49
CA GLU A 233 11.74 -0.20 -14.07
C GLU A 233 12.01 1.29 -13.77
N SER A 234 11.13 1.89 -12.96
CA SER A 234 11.25 3.26 -12.47
C SER A 234 10.59 3.40 -11.10
N SER A 235 10.69 4.57 -10.49
CA SER A 235 10.01 4.90 -9.23
C SER A 235 8.67 5.60 -9.49
N TYR A 236 7.64 5.16 -8.77
CA TYR A 236 6.27 5.66 -8.85
C TYR A 236 5.67 5.82 -7.44
N HIS A 237 4.59 6.58 -7.34
CA HIS A 237 3.70 6.49 -6.20
C HIS A 237 2.78 5.26 -6.32
N LEU A 238 2.20 4.82 -5.20
CA LEU A 238 1.20 3.72 -5.19
C LEU A 238 0.04 3.97 -6.14
N GLU A 239 -0.36 5.23 -6.32
CA GLU A 239 -1.30 5.67 -7.33
C GLU A 239 -0.62 6.75 -8.18
N ASN A 240 -0.55 6.52 -9.48
CA ASN A 240 0.09 7.43 -10.42
C ASN A 240 -0.83 7.71 -11.61
N THR A 241 -0.84 8.96 -12.05
CA THR A 241 -1.52 9.41 -13.26
C THR A 241 -0.54 10.25 -14.07
N GLU A 242 -0.32 9.87 -15.32
CA GLU A 242 0.57 10.56 -16.24
C GLU A 242 -0.23 10.99 -17.48
N GLU A 243 -0.22 12.29 -17.78
CA GLU A 243 -0.78 12.80 -19.02
C GLU A 243 0.35 13.04 -20.02
N ARG A 244 0.20 12.52 -21.24
CA ARG A 244 1.15 12.80 -22.33
C ARG A 244 0.43 13.07 -23.65
N MET A 245 1.08 13.84 -24.50
CA MET A 245 0.63 14.05 -25.88
C MET A 245 1.28 12.99 -26.76
N GLU A 246 0.47 12.08 -27.28
CA GLU A 246 0.93 11.17 -28.33
C GLU A 246 0.83 11.85 -29.68
N THR A 247 1.86 11.65 -30.51
CA THR A 247 1.93 12.25 -31.84
C THR A 247 2.38 11.22 -32.87
N MET A 248 1.91 11.38 -34.10
CA MET A 248 2.32 10.56 -35.24
C MET A 248 2.38 11.43 -36.49
N THR A 249 3.46 11.25 -37.25
CA THR A 249 3.62 11.82 -38.59
C THR A 249 3.64 10.67 -39.59
N PHE A 250 2.77 10.72 -40.60
CA PHE A 250 2.63 9.64 -41.58
C PHE A 250 2.61 10.19 -43.02
N PRO A 251 3.51 9.70 -43.90
CA PRO A 251 3.49 10.06 -45.31
C PRO A 251 2.42 9.25 -46.05
N ILE A 252 1.68 9.91 -46.95
CA ILE A 252 0.66 9.31 -47.80
C ILE A 252 1.00 9.58 -49.25
N ASN A 253 0.96 8.51 -50.05
CA ASN A 253 1.00 8.59 -51.50
C ASN A 253 -0.41 8.37 -52.05
N VAL A 254 -0.89 9.33 -52.84
CA VAL A 254 -2.19 9.29 -53.51
C VAL A 254 -1.94 9.07 -55.01
N PRO A 255 -2.20 7.85 -55.54
CA PRO A 255 -1.97 7.56 -56.95
C PRO A 255 -2.79 8.45 -57.89
N ALA A 256 -2.35 8.57 -59.13
CA ALA A 256 -3.04 9.34 -60.16
C ALA A 256 -4.47 8.83 -60.40
N GLY A 257 -5.45 9.73 -60.41
CA GLY A 257 -6.87 9.41 -60.60
C GLY A 257 -7.52 8.63 -59.45
N LYS A 258 -6.91 8.58 -58.26
CA LYS A 258 -7.39 7.80 -57.11
C LYS A 258 -7.73 8.67 -55.91
N LYS A 259 -8.53 8.09 -55.00
CA LYS A 259 -8.79 8.62 -53.67
C LYS A 259 -8.19 7.68 -52.63
N VAL A 260 -7.66 8.27 -51.57
CA VAL A 260 -7.07 7.53 -50.45
C VAL A 260 -7.70 8.06 -49.17
N GLU A 261 -8.25 7.15 -48.37
CA GLU A 261 -8.72 7.42 -47.01
C GLU A 261 -7.68 6.94 -46.01
N ALA A 262 -7.33 7.80 -45.06
CA ALA A 262 -6.42 7.51 -43.97
C ALA A 262 -7.11 7.74 -42.62
N GLU A 263 -7.15 6.67 -41.82
CA GLU A 263 -7.77 6.63 -40.50
C GLU A 263 -6.67 6.44 -39.44
N PHE A 264 -6.64 7.33 -38.45
CA PHE A 264 -5.72 7.28 -37.33
C PHE A 264 -6.45 6.81 -36.09
N THR A 265 -5.95 5.75 -35.48
CA THR A 265 -6.56 5.10 -34.32
C THR A 265 -5.53 4.89 -33.21
N ILE A 266 -6.01 4.70 -31.99
CA ILE A 266 -5.19 4.28 -30.84
C ILE A 266 -5.95 3.26 -30.02
N GLY A 267 -5.27 2.23 -29.54
CA GLY A 267 -5.84 1.26 -28.62
C GLY A 267 -5.76 1.76 -27.18
N ARG A 268 -6.86 1.75 -26.45
CA ARG A 268 -6.93 1.99 -25.01
C ARG A 268 -7.18 0.68 -24.27
N ALA A 269 -6.36 0.38 -23.27
CA ALA A 269 -6.44 -0.88 -22.54
C ALA A 269 -6.44 -0.67 -21.02
N THR A 270 -7.41 -1.27 -20.35
CA THR A 270 -7.43 -1.37 -18.88
C THR A 270 -6.79 -2.68 -18.44
N THR A 271 -5.91 -2.60 -17.45
CA THR A 271 -5.20 -3.75 -16.89
C THR A 271 -5.72 -4.01 -15.49
N ASP A 272 -6.01 -5.27 -15.18
CA ASP A 272 -6.33 -5.77 -13.85
C ASP A 272 -5.57 -7.08 -13.67
N LEU A 273 -4.46 -7.05 -12.92
CA LEU A 273 -3.54 -8.17 -12.77
C LEU A 273 -3.16 -8.36 -11.29
N PRO A 274 -3.10 -9.60 -10.78
CA PRO A 274 -2.46 -9.85 -9.51
C PRO A 274 -0.96 -9.51 -9.60
N TYR A 275 -0.40 -9.03 -8.48
CA TYR A 275 1.04 -8.83 -8.34
C TYR A 275 1.55 -9.43 -7.02
N THR A 276 2.82 -9.77 -7.00
CA THR A 276 3.62 -10.04 -5.80
C THR A 276 4.75 -9.02 -5.72
N GLY A 277 5.25 -8.73 -4.53
CA GLY A 277 6.44 -7.91 -4.36
C GLY A 277 6.88 -7.86 -2.91
N THR A 278 7.89 -7.06 -2.64
CA THR A 278 8.50 -6.96 -1.31
C THR A 278 8.42 -5.52 -0.80
N VAL A 279 7.84 -5.33 0.39
CA VAL A 279 7.87 -4.02 1.06
C VAL A 279 9.15 -3.93 1.88
N LYS A 280 9.93 -2.88 1.66
CA LYS A 280 11.12 -2.55 2.43
C LYS A 280 10.95 -1.19 3.11
N ILE A 281 10.98 -1.22 4.43
CA ILE A 281 10.94 -0.01 5.26
C ILE A 281 12.33 0.21 5.84
N THR A 282 12.92 1.35 5.51
CA THR A 282 14.22 1.76 6.07
C THR A 282 13.96 2.80 7.16
N CYS A 283 14.50 2.58 8.35
CA CYS A 283 14.41 3.51 9.47
C CYS A 283 15.52 4.58 9.42
N GLN A 284 15.37 5.66 10.18
CA GLN A 284 16.36 6.75 10.29
C GLN A 284 17.71 6.28 10.84
N ASN A 285 17.73 5.17 11.58
CA ASN A 285 18.95 4.51 12.07
C ASN A 285 19.49 3.44 11.08
N ASP A 286 19.05 3.49 9.82
CA ASP A 286 19.40 2.58 8.72
C ASP A 286 19.08 1.10 8.92
N SER A 287 18.38 0.74 10.00
CA SER A 287 17.82 -0.60 10.15
C SER A 287 16.60 -0.80 9.25
N VAL A 288 16.32 -2.05 8.89
CA VAL A 288 15.33 -2.40 7.87
C VAL A 288 14.31 -3.40 8.42
N LEU A 289 13.04 -3.15 8.10
CA LEU A 289 11.96 -4.12 8.17
C LEU A 289 11.55 -4.47 6.73
N GLN A 290 11.51 -5.76 6.40
CA GLN A 290 11.17 -6.23 5.06
C GLN A 290 10.23 -7.43 5.13
N TYR A 291 9.23 -7.44 4.27
CA TYR A 291 8.27 -8.54 4.18
C TYR A 291 7.67 -8.66 2.78
N GLU A 292 7.29 -9.88 2.40
CA GLU A 292 6.59 -10.16 1.16
C GLU A 292 5.14 -9.68 1.21
N THR A 293 4.63 -9.22 0.08
CA THR A 293 3.26 -8.77 -0.09
C THR A 293 2.69 -9.23 -1.44
N SER A 294 1.37 -9.15 -1.55
CA SER A 294 0.65 -9.42 -2.78
C SER A 294 -0.60 -8.55 -2.86
N GLY A 295 -1.02 -8.20 -4.07
CA GLY A 295 -2.22 -7.41 -4.28
C GLY A 295 -2.66 -7.45 -5.72
N VAL A 296 -3.44 -6.44 -6.11
CA VAL A 296 -3.92 -6.22 -7.46
C VAL A 296 -3.32 -4.93 -7.99
N TYR A 297 -2.80 -5.01 -9.21
CA TYR A 297 -2.40 -3.87 -10.00
C TYR A 297 -3.52 -3.49 -10.95
N LYS A 298 -3.86 -2.20 -10.96
CA LYS A 298 -4.78 -1.62 -11.93
C LYS A 298 -4.06 -0.59 -12.78
N GLY A 299 -4.18 -0.75 -14.09
CA GLY A 299 -3.52 0.10 -15.07
C GLY A 299 -4.48 0.63 -16.11
N LEU A 300 -4.14 1.80 -16.65
CA LEU A 300 -4.70 2.30 -17.90
C LEU A 300 -3.53 2.63 -18.83
N SER A 301 -3.46 1.95 -19.96
CA SER A 301 -2.39 2.10 -20.95
C SER A 301 -2.97 2.29 -22.35
N TYR A 302 -2.10 2.71 -23.26
CA TYR A 302 -2.43 2.95 -24.66
C TYR A 302 -1.37 2.31 -25.56
N THR A 303 -1.79 1.84 -26.73
CA THR A 303 -0.86 1.48 -27.81
C THR A 303 -0.28 2.76 -28.44
N SER A 304 0.68 2.62 -29.35
CA SER A 304 1.03 3.71 -30.27
C SER A 304 -0.14 4.03 -31.20
N ILE A 305 -0.14 5.26 -31.74
CA ILE A 305 -1.07 5.64 -32.81
C ILE A 305 -0.79 4.80 -34.06
N LYS A 306 -1.85 4.30 -34.69
CA LYS A 306 -1.81 3.52 -35.92
C LYS A 306 -2.52 4.25 -37.04
N ALA A 307 -1.93 4.27 -38.22
CA ALA A 307 -2.55 4.74 -39.45
C ALA A 307 -2.99 3.55 -40.30
N ASN A 308 -4.28 3.49 -40.65
CA ASN A 308 -4.82 2.56 -41.63
C ASN A 308 -5.16 3.34 -42.89
N VAL A 309 -4.57 2.94 -44.03
CA VAL A 309 -4.74 3.63 -45.30
C VAL A 309 -5.34 2.68 -46.32
N LYS A 310 -6.39 3.13 -47.01
CA LYS A 310 -7.05 2.36 -48.08
C LYS A 310 -7.37 3.26 -49.27
N GLU A 311 -7.22 2.71 -50.47
CA GLU A 311 -7.73 3.33 -51.70
C GLU A 311 -9.25 3.15 -51.76
N ILE A 312 -9.97 4.20 -52.17
CA ILE A 312 -11.43 4.21 -52.30
C ILE A 312 -11.88 4.66 -53.68
#